data_AF-A0A420E1L4-F1
#
_entry.id   AF-A0A420E1L4-F1
#
_cell.length_a   1.000
_cell.length_b   1.000
_cell.length_c   1.000
_cell.angle_alpha   90.00
_cell.angle_beta   90.00
_cell.angle_gamma   90.00
#
_symmetry.space_group_name_H-M   'P 1'
#
loop_
_entity.id
_entity.type
_entity.pdbx_description
1 polymer ?
#
loop_
_entity_poly.entity_id
_entity_poly.type
_entity_poly.pdbx_seq_one_letter_code
_entity_poly.pdbx_strand_id
1 'polypeptide(L)'
;MNQTFFLTILIFTSQVIQAQNNETLSEKLWKQVQDCYSMFEDLDEDGKVDYDEIIDDSKNGYLKVSGSWPTCGCNCENTIGAYKTNSNDYIFLKKYQWGCSWQKGLYLSDSASVIFPFDFGADGFFQTKIENLSHNAYFYLDFKIPRKGTETKVFIKPIPLGIKVENEKYIVFGYAEKNKFTYSHKMFQIWRIASKTKGSNCIENLLNNNLNEISEADKKIIDEAIGTGDSKFENIKELIICFQELKHIYEVYTQIHYDWLILGWNRDKGAFYIKEKGKRMKIDSFKDFLKNTEMWRPIC
;
A
#
# COMPACT_ATOMS: atom_id res chain seq x y z
N MET A 1 -48.55 -48.22 27.51
CA MET A 1 -47.53 -47.31 28.09
C MET A 1 -46.21 -47.44 27.32
N ASN A 2 -46.21 -47.30 25.99
CA ASN A 2 -45.03 -47.62 25.14
C ASN A 2 -45.08 -46.96 23.74
N GLN A 3 -45.59 -45.73 23.62
CA GLN A 3 -45.62 -45.04 22.32
C GLN A 3 -45.10 -43.60 22.35
N THR A 4 -44.94 -43.00 23.53
CA THR A 4 -44.53 -41.59 23.66
C THR A 4 -43.01 -41.39 23.73
N PHE A 5 -42.22 -42.46 23.93
CA PHE A 5 -40.77 -42.35 24.10
C PHE A 5 -39.97 -42.47 22.79
N PHE A 6 -40.57 -43.03 21.73
CA PHE A 6 -39.89 -43.23 20.45
C PHE A 6 -39.91 -41.99 19.54
N LEU A 7 -40.84 -41.05 19.76
CA LEU A 7 -40.93 -39.83 18.94
C LEU A 7 -39.93 -38.74 19.35
N THR A 8 -39.41 -38.76 20.58
CA THR A 8 -38.48 -37.72 21.06
C THR A 8 -37.04 -37.96 20.58
N ILE A 9 -36.68 -39.20 20.25
CA ILE A 9 -35.33 -39.54 19.75
C ILE A 9 -35.17 -39.19 18.26
N LEU A 10 -36.25 -39.19 17.47
CA LEU A 10 -36.22 -38.85 16.04
C LEU A 10 -36.15 -37.34 15.75
N ILE A 11 -36.49 -36.49 16.73
CA ILE A 11 -36.37 -35.02 16.60
C ILE A 11 -34.98 -34.52 17.02
N PHE A 12 -34.20 -35.31 17.77
CA PHE A 12 -32.83 -34.94 18.16
C PHE A 12 -31.74 -35.39 17.17
N THR A 13 -32.02 -36.32 16.26
CA THR A 13 -31.04 -36.75 15.24
C THR A 13 -31.08 -35.93 13.96
N SER A 14 -32.09 -35.09 13.74
CA SER A 14 -32.23 -34.27 12.52
C SER A 14 -31.58 -32.89 12.62
N GLN A 15 -31.01 -32.51 13.77
CA GLN A 15 -30.34 -31.20 13.97
C GLN A 15 -28.82 -31.25 14.12
N VAL A 16 -28.18 -32.43 14.01
CA VAL A 16 -26.71 -32.56 14.16
C VAL A 16 -25.99 -32.69 12.80
N ILE A 17 -26.71 -32.57 11.69
CA ILE A 17 -26.10 -32.32 10.37
C ILE A 17 -26.20 -30.81 10.10
N GLN A 18 -25.70 -29.99 11.03
CA GLN A 18 -24.98 -28.82 10.56
C GLN A 18 -23.75 -29.39 9.86
N ALA A 19 -23.86 -29.56 8.56
CA ALA A 19 -22.71 -29.72 7.69
C ALA A 19 -21.73 -28.63 8.09
N GLN A 20 -20.70 -29.00 8.85
CA GLN A 20 -19.48 -28.23 8.88
C GLN A 20 -19.05 -28.20 7.43
N ASN A 21 -19.35 -27.09 6.74
CA ASN A 21 -18.77 -26.79 5.44
C ASN A 21 -17.26 -26.72 5.70
N ASN A 22 -16.61 -27.88 5.61
CA ASN A 22 -15.17 -28.03 5.73
C ASN A 22 -14.58 -27.49 4.44
N GLU A 23 -14.64 -26.17 4.30
CA GLU A 23 -14.02 -25.47 3.20
C GLU A 23 -12.53 -25.77 3.22
N THR A 24 -12.07 -26.29 2.11
CA THR A 24 -10.66 -26.51 1.85
C THR A 24 -9.91 -25.19 1.92
N LEU A 25 -8.61 -25.24 2.20
CA LEU A 25 -7.78 -24.03 2.19
C LEU A 25 -7.83 -23.33 0.83
N SER A 26 -7.93 -24.10 -0.25
CA SER A 26 -8.12 -23.59 -1.61
C SER A 26 -9.37 -22.72 -1.72
N GLU A 27 -10.52 -23.25 -1.30
CA GLU A 27 -11.79 -22.50 -1.34
C GLU A 27 -11.72 -21.24 -0.47
N LYS A 28 -11.10 -21.33 0.71
CA LYS A 28 -10.90 -20.17 1.59
C LYS A 28 -10.03 -19.09 0.93
N LEU A 29 -8.94 -19.47 0.25
CA LEU A 29 -8.08 -18.53 -0.48
C LEU A 29 -8.81 -17.90 -1.66
N TRP A 30 -9.50 -18.69 -2.46
CA TRP A 30 -10.24 -18.21 -3.64
C TRP A 30 -11.37 -17.24 -3.29
N LYS A 31 -12.05 -17.42 -2.15
CA LYS A 31 -13.04 -16.46 -1.65
C LYS A 31 -12.46 -15.08 -1.40
N GLN A 32 -11.20 -14.99 -0.99
CA GLN A 32 -10.56 -13.74 -0.61
C GLN A 32 -10.13 -12.89 -1.82
N VAL A 33 -9.95 -13.50 -3.01
CA VAL A 33 -9.53 -12.81 -4.24
C VAL A 33 -10.70 -12.45 -5.17
N GLN A 34 -11.93 -12.87 -4.86
CA GLN A 34 -13.08 -12.73 -5.76
C GLN A 34 -13.29 -11.31 -6.27
N ASP A 35 -13.16 -10.29 -5.40
CA ASP A 35 -13.35 -8.88 -5.79
C ASP A 35 -12.50 -8.47 -7.01
N CYS A 36 -11.30 -9.04 -7.13
CA CYS A 36 -10.37 -8.80 -8.24
C CYS A 36 -10.66 -9.72 -9.42
N TYR A 37 -10.78 -11.02 -9.14
CA TYR A 37 -10.97 -12.05 -10.15
C TYR A 37 -12.28 -11.89 -10.93
N SER A 38 -13.36 -11.45 -10.28
CA SER A 38 -14.67 -11.26 -10.90
C SER A 38 -14.72 -10.11 -11.90
N MET A 39 -13.68 -9.27 -11.94
CA MET A 39 -13.58 -8.13 -12.86
C MET A 39 -12.86 -8.51 -14.16
N PHE A 40 -12.35 -9.73 -14.28
CA PHE A 40 -11.66 -10.16 -15.48
C PHE A 40 -12.68 -10.60 -16.53
N GLU A 41 -12.43 -10.22 -17.78
CA GLU A 41 -13.31 -10.48 -18.93
C GLU A 41 -12.55 -11.34 -19.95
N ASP A 42 -13.28 -12.03 -20.81
CA ASP A 42 -12.77 -12.75 -21.97
C ASP A 42 -12.73 -11.77 -23.14
N LEU A 43 -11.56 -11.17 -23.39
CA LEU A 43 -11.39 -10.09 -24.39
C LEU A 43 -11.16 -10.63 -25.80
N ASP A 44 -10.68 -11.87 -25.93
CA ASP A 44 -10.44 -12.53 -27.21
C ASP A 44 -11.60 -13.44 -27.67
N GLU A 45 -12.67 -13.49 -26.87
CA GLU A 45 -13.90 -14.27 -27.09
C GLU A 45 -13.62 -15.78 -27.23
N ASP A 46 -12.54 -16.29 -26.62
CA ASP A 46 -12.14 -17.71 -26.71
C ASP A 46 -12.87 -18.64 -25.71
N GLY A 47 -13.72 -18.06 -24.86
CA GLY A 47 -14.45 -18.71 -23.78
C GLY A 47 -13.69 -18.75 -22.46
N LYS A 48 -12.52 -18.10 -22.34
CA LYS A 48 -11.72 -18.03 -21.12
C LYS A 48 -11.49 -16.58 -20.70
N VAL A 49 -11.58 -16.38 -19.40
CA VAL A 49 -11.28 -15.09 -18.78
C VAL A 49 -9.79 -14.77 -18.95
N ASP A 50 -9.48 -13.56 -19.41
CA ASP A 50 -8.11 -13.08 -19.56
C ASP A 50 -7.52 -12.68 -18.20
N TYR A 51 -6.40 -13.30 -17.86
CA TYR A 51 -5.60 -12.94 -16.68
C TYR A 51 -4.13 -12.88 -17.05
N ASP A 52 -3.41 -11.94 -16.44
CA ASP A 52 -1.96 -11.82 -16.63
C ASP A 52 -1.22 -12.93 -15.87
N GLU A 53 -1.67 -13.26 -14.65
CA GLU A 53 -1.03 -14.28 -13.82
C GLU A 53 -2.01 -14.85 -12.78
N ILE A 54 -2.12 -16.19 -12.73
CA ILE A 54 -2.75 -16.92 -11.62
C ILE A 54 -1.73 -17.95 -11.09
N ILE A 55 -1.39 -17.83 -9.81
CA ILE A 55 -0.57 -18.82 -9.10
C ILE A 55 -1.37 -19.35 -7.92
N ASP A 56 -2.04 -20.47 -8.14
CA ASP A 56 -2.65 -21.25 -7.06
C ASP A 56 -1.62 -22.26 -6.50
N ASP A 57 -1.11 -21.95 -5.30
CA ASP A 57 -0.28 -22.86 -4.52
C ASP A 57 -0.90 -23.04 -3.13
N SER A 58 -2.20 -23.32 -3.11
CA SER A 58 -2.99 -23.49 -1.89
C SER A 58 -2.43 -24.54 -0.94
N LYS A 59 -1.68 -25.52 -1.44
CA LYS A 59 -0.94 -26.52 -0.62
C LYS A 59 0.09 -25.87 0.30
N ASN A 60 0.68 -24.75 -0.13
CA ASN A 60 1.60 -23.92 0.64
C ASN A 60 0.90 -22.69 1.25
N GLY A 61 -0.43 -22.60 1.17
CA GLY A 61 -1.22 -21.49 1.68
C GLY A 61 -1.04 -20.20 0.88
N TYR A 62 -0.73 -20.27 -0.41
CA TYR A 62 -0.48 -19.11 -1.26
C TYR A 62 -1.43 -19.05 -2.45
N LEU A 63 -1.96 -17.86 -2.73
CA LEU A 63 -2.70 -17.57 -3.96
C LEU A 63 -2.32 -16.19 -4.46
N LYS A 64 -1.98 -16.09 -5.74
CA LYS A 64 -1.86 -14.82 -6.46
C LYS A 64 -2.80 -14.81 -7.66
N VAL A 65 -3.49 -13.70 -7.84
CA VAL A 65 -4.30 -13.41 -9.01
C VAL A 65 -3.98 -11.99 -9.45
N SER A 66 -3.64 -11.81 -10.73
CA SER A 66 -3.52 -10.50 -11.36
C SER A 66 -4.03 -10.53 -12.78
N GLY A 67 -4.61 -9.41 -13.19
CA GLY A 67 -5.15 -9.21 -14.52
C GLY A 67 -5.53 -7.76 -14.73
N SER A 68 -6.00 -7.48 -15.92
CA SER A 68 -6.36 -6.13 -16.35
C SER A 68 -7.82 -6.10 -16.78
N TRP A 69 -8.49 -5.01 -16.45
CA TRP A 69 -9.84 -4.71 -16.92
C TRP A 69 -9.72 -3.99 -18.28
N PRO A 70 -10.52 -4.35 -19.31
CA PRO A 70 -10.39 -3.82 -20.67
C PRO A 70 -10.52 -2.30 -20.74
N THR A 71 -11.38 -1.71 -19.93
CA THR A 71 -11.55 -0.26 -19.90
C THR A 71 -10.36 0.38 -19.20
N CYS A 72 -9.60 1.22 -19.94
CA CYS A 72 -8.51 2.05 -19.41
C CYS A 72 -7.24 1.31 -18.96
N GLY A 73 -7.12 -0.01 -19.17
CA GLY A 73 -5.94 -0.79 -18.76
C GLY A 73 -5.78 -0.85 -17.24
N CYS A 74 -6.88 -0.77 -16.49
CA CYS A 74 -6.88 -0.84 -15.04
C CYS A 74 -6.47 -2.23 -14.57
N ASN A 75 -5.32 -2.35 -13.93
CA ASN A 75 -4.88 -3.63 -13.38
C ASN A 75 -5.38 -3.83 -11.94
N CYS A 76 -5.62 -5.09 -11.61
CA CYS A 76 -5.83 -5.54 -10.25
C CYS A 76 -4.83 -6.65 -9.92
N GLU A 77 -4.25 -6.62 -8.72
CA GLU A 77 -3.40 -7.68 -8.19
C GLU A 77 -3.80 -7.99 -6.76
N ASN A 78 -4.10 -9.26 -6.48
CA ASN A 78 -4.28 -9.80 -5.14
C ASN A 78 -3.26 -10.90 -4.87
N THR A 79 -2.54 -10.80 -3.76
CA THR A 79 -1.65 -11.85 -3.25
C THR A 79 -2.05 -12.20 -1.82
N ILE A 80 -2.22 -13.48 -1.54
CA ILE A 80 -2.70 -13.97 -0.25
C ILE A 80 -1.75 -15.02 0.30
N GLY A 81 -1.44 -14.90 1.60
CA GLY A 81 -0.76 -15.91 2.38
C GLY A 81 -1.63 -16.36 3.54
N ALA A 82 -1.73 -17.67 3.75
CA ALA A 82 -2.40 -18.30 4.87
C ALA A 82 -1.37 -18.81 5.88
N TYR A 83 -1.45 -18.32 7.11
CA TYR A 83 -0.51 -18.62 8.18
C TYR A 83 -1.19 -19.47 9.23
N LYS A 84 -0.74 -20.72 9.34
CA LYS A 84 -1.37 -21.72 10.22
C LYS A 84 -1.08 -21.40 11.69
N THR A 85 -2.10 -21.47 12.53
CA THR A 85 -2.01 -21.31 13.99
C THR A 85 -1.82 -22.66 14.70
N ASN A 86 -1.69 -22.65 16.02
CA ASN A 86 -1.70 -23.86 16.86
C ASN A 86 -3.08 -24.54 16.92
N SER A 87 -4.18 -23.81 16.71
CA SER A 87 -5.55 -24.36 16.64
C SER A 87 -5.84 -25.12 15.33
N ASN A 88 -4.87 -25.17 14.40
CA ASN A 88 -5.03 -25.63 13.02
C ASN A 88 -5.91 -24.73 12.13
N ASP A 89 -6.28 -23.54 12.60
CA ASP A 89 -6.87 -22.49 11.78
C ASP A 89 -5.80 -21.71 11.01
N TYR A 90 -6.25 -20.78 10.18
CA TYR A 90 -5.39 -19.92 9.37
C TYR A 90 -5.72 -18.45 9.60
N ILE A 91 -4.66 -17.65 9.72
CA ILE A 91 -4.73 -16.19 9.57
C ILE A 91 -4.37 -15.86 8.13
N PHE A 92 -5.20 -15.05 7.48
CA PHE A 92 -4.98 -14.62 6.10
C PHE A 92 -4.40 -13.21 6.08
N LEU A 93 -3.33 -13.07 5.32
CA LEU A 93 -2.71 -11.81 4.94
C LEU A 93 -2.99 -11.61 3.46
N LYS A 94 -3.88 -10.69 3.09
CA LYS A 94 -4.17 -10.35 1.70
C LYS A 94 -3.57 -9.00 1.37
N LYS A 95 -2.58 -8.98 0.49
CA LYS A 95 -2.14 -7.77 -0.19
C LYS A 95 -3.00 -7.56 -1.43
N TYR A 96 -3.48 -6.34 -1.64
CA TYR A 96 -4.27 -5.97 -2.80
C TYR A 96 -3.77 -4.67 -3.42
N GLN A 97 -3.95 -4.55 -4.73
CA GLN A 97 -3.63 -3.37 -5.53
C GLN A 97 -4.67 -3.18 -6.64
N TRP A 98 -5.11 -1.94 -6.83
CA TRP A 98 -5.91 -1.48 -7.95
C TRP A 98 -5.21 -0.29 -8.59
N GLY A 99 -4.83 -0.41 -9.86
CA GLY A 99 -4.04 0.59 -10.56
C GLY A 99 -4.77 1.91 -10.72
N CYS A 100 -6.01 1.88 -11.21
CA CYS A 100 -6.73 3.10 -11.58
C CYS A 100 -7.15 3.97 -10.40
N SER A 101 -7.46 3.38 -9.24
CA SER A 101 -7.83 4.13 -8.03
C SER A 101 -6.63 4.43 -7.12
N TRP A 102 -5.40 4.19 -7.59
CA TRP A 102 -4.18 4.28 -6.78
C TRP A 102 -4.31 3.59 -5.43
N GLN A 103 -5.01 2.46 -5.41
CA GLN A 103 -5.36 1.80 -4.17
C GLN A 103 -4.40 0.66 -3.94
N LYS A 104 -3.71 0.68 -2.81
CA LYS A 104 -2.87 -0.42 -2.33
C LYS A 104 -3.18 -0.66 -0.88
N GLY A 105 -3.18 -1.91 -0.46
CA GLY A 105 -3.35 -2.17 0.96
C GLY A 105 -3.14 -3.59 1.39
N LEU A 106 -3.38 -3.76 2.68
CA LEU A 106 -3.33 -5.02 3.38
C LEU A 106 -4.68 -5.26 4.05
N TYR A 107 -5.23 -6.43 3.80
CA TYR A 107 -6.35 -6.97 4.55
C TYR A 107 -5.83 -8.11 5.44
N LEU A 108 -6.37 -8.14 6.65
CA LEU A 108 -6.06 -9.13 7.68
C LEU A 108 -7.36 -9.80 8.08
N SER A 109 -7.35 -11.12 8.21
CA SER A 109 -8.53 -11.85 8.72
C SER A 109 -8.78 -11.67 10.22
N ASP A 110 -7.83 -11.05 10.93
CA ASP A 110 -7.91 -10.75 12.36
C ASP A 110 -7.30 -9.34 12.62
N SER A 111 -7.39 -8.85 13.85
CA SER A 111 -6.89 -7.52 14.23
C SER A 111 -5.40 -7.36 13.98
N ALA A 112 -5.02 -6.21 13.42
CA ALA A 112 -3.62 -5.84 13.21
C ALA A 112 -2.81 -5.85 14.51
N SER A 113 -3.40 -5.45 15.65
CA SER A 113 -2.71 -5.45 16.94
C SER A 113 -2.42 -6.84 17.50
N VAL A 114 -3.18 -7.85 17.07
CA VAL A 114 -2.97 -9.26 17.44
C VAL A 114 -1.91 -9.87 16.52
N ILE A 115 -2.05 -9.66 15.21
CA ILE A 115 -1.15 -10.23 14.20
C ILE A 115 0.24 -9.59 14.24
N PHE A 116 0.32 -8.28 14.50
CA PHE A 116 1.55 -7.51 14.61
C PHE A 116 1.62 -6.87 16.02
N PRO A 117 2.06 -7.63 17.04
CA PRO A 117 2.13 -7.15 18.42
C PRO A 117 3.36 -6.25 18.65
N PHE A 118 3.62 -5.33 17.71
CA PHE A 118 4.72 -4.36 17.70
C PHE A 118 4.34 -3.16 16.83
N ASP A 119 4.99 -2.02 17.06
CA ASP A 119 4.77 -0.82 16.26
C ASP A 119 5.79 -0.75 15.12
N PHE A 120 5.33 -0.77 13.87
CA PHE A 120 6.21 -0.69 12.70
C PHE A 120 7.05 0.59 12.67
N GLY A 121 6.59 1.69 13.26
CA GLY A 121 7.37 2.91 13.38
C GLY A 121 8.47 2.77 14.42
N ALA A 122 8.08 2.56 15.69
CA ALA A 122 8.99 2.58 16.83
C ALA A 122 9.88 1.34 16.94
N ASP A 123 9.34 0.15 16.69
CA ASP A 123 10.07 -1.12 16.81
C ASP A 123 10.68 -1.57 15.48
N GLY A 124 10.17 -1.05 14.36
CA GLY A 124 10.52 -1.45 13.01
C GLY A 124 11.49 -0.51 12.33
N PHE A 125 10.93 0.47 11.61
CA PHE A 125 11.60 1.25 10.57
C PHE A 125 12.34 2.49 11.08
N PHE A 126 11.89 3.14 12.15
CA PHE A 126 12.57 4.30 12.73
C PHE A 126 13.51 3.87 13.85
N GLN A 127 14.59 4.63 14.07
CA GLN A 127 15.49 4.40 15.20
C GLN A 127 14.91 4.97 16.50
N THR A 128 14.16 6.07 16.39
CA THR A 128 13.48 6.76 17.49
C THR A 128 12.03 6.94 17.12
N LYS A 129 11.13 6.87 18.11
CA LYS A 129 9.72 7.19 17.90
C LYS A 129 9.59 8.64 17.41
N ILE A 130 8.88 8.84 16.30
CA ILE A 130 8.60 10.15 15.73
C ILE A 130 7.11 10.41 15.94
N GLU A 131 6.78 11.53 16.58
CA GLU A 131 5.38 11.96 16.72
C GLU A 131 4.87 12.55 15.42
N ASN A 132 3.67 12.15 15.00
CA ASN A 132 3.07 12.68 13.80
C ASN A 132 2.28 13.95 14.09
N LEU A 133 2.93 15.10 13.88
CA LEU A 133 2.30 16.41 14.09
C LEU A 133 1.38 16.83 12.93
N SER A 134 1.46 16.17 11.78
CA SER A 134 0.70 16.58 10.58
C SER A 134 -0.64 15.87 10.44
N HIS A 135 -0.92 14.87 11.28
CA HIS A 135 -2.10 13.98 11.16
C HIS A 135 -2.26 13.35 9.77
N ASN A 136 -1.14 13.16 9.05
CA ASN A 136 -1.12 12.51 7.75
C ASN A 136 -0.09 11.38 7.73
N ALA A 137 -0.43 10.25 7.11
CA ALA A 137 0.51 9.22 6.76
C ALA A 137 1.31 9.63 5.53
N TYR A 138 2.61 9.33 5.55
CA TYR A 138 3.53 9.57 4.44
C TYR A 138 4.08 8.29 3.84
N PHE A 139 3.98 7.18 4.57
CA PHE A 139 4.50 5.90 4.16
C PHE A 139 3.42 4.82 4.27
N TYR A 140 3.52 3.83 3.39
CA TYR A 140 2.76 2.60 3.49
C TYR A 140 3.69 1.40 3.58
N LEU A 141 3.14 0.29 4.09
CA LEU A 141 3.83 -0.98 4.19
C LEU A 141 3.54 -1.86 2.99
N ASP A 142 4.57 -2.19 2.23
CA ASP A 142 4.49 -3.10 1.09
C ASP A 142 4.96 -4.50 1.50
N PHE A 143 4.03 -5.45 1.55
CA PHE A 143 4.29 -6.83 1.94
C PHE A 143 4.65 -7.70 0.73
N LYS A 144 5.73 -8.46 0.85
CA LYS A 144 6.08 -9.56 -0.06
C LYS A 144 5.80 -10.87 0.65
N ILE A 145 4.62 -11.41 0.38
CA ILE A 145 4.15 -12.69 0.90
C ILE A 145 4.93 -13.81 0.20
N PRO A 146 5.57 -14.72 0.95
CA PRO A 146 6.32 -15.82 0.34
C PRO A 146 5.35 -16.86 -0.23
N ARG A 147 5.70 -17.42 -1.39
CA ARG A 147 5.00 -18.59 -1.95
C ARG A 147 5.25 -19.85 -1.13
N LYS A 148 6.43 -19.98 -0.53
CA LYS A 148 6.85 -21.11 0.31
C LYS A 148 7.45 -20.61 1.61
N GLY A 149 7.11 -21.27 2.71
CA GLY A 149 7.48 -20.81 4.05
C GLY A 149 6.61 -19.66 4.54
N THR A 150 6.95 -19.09 5.68
CA THR A 150 6.13 -18.07 6.37
C THR A 150 6.89 -16.78 6.64
N GLU A 151 8.10 -16.63 6.09
CA GLU A 151 8.90 -15.42 6.25
C GLU A 151 8.44 -14.34 5.28
N THR A 152 7.89 -13.28 5.84
CA THR A 152 7.25 -12.23 5.05
C THR A 152 8.11 -10.98 5.10
N LYS A 153 8.54 -10.53 3.92
CA LYS A 153 9.33 -9.31 3.81
C LYS A 153 8.41 -8.11 3.73
N VAL A 154 8.70 -7.07 4.51
CA VAL A 154 7.90 -5.83 4.54
C VAL A 154 8.83 -4.68 4.21
N PHE A 155 8.43 -3.85 3.25
CA PHE A 155 9.13 -2.63 2.89
C PHE A 155 8.34 -1.42 3.37
N ILE A 156 9.03 -0.40 3.86
CA ILE A 156 8.45 0.93 4.02
C ILE A 156 8.63 1.70 2.71
N LYS A 157 7.55 2.22 2.15
CA LYS A 157 7.58 2.99 0.90
C LYS A 157 6.83 4.30 1.05
N PRO A 158 7.29 5.39 0.42
CA PRO A 158 6.52 6.63 0.39
C PRO A 158 5.19 6.38 -0.31
N ILE A 159 4.12 6.93 0.25
CA ILE A 159 2.86 7.10 -0.47
C ILE A 159 3.15 8.05 -1.64
N PRO A 160 2.62 7.79 -2.86
CA PRO A 160 2.82 8.66 -4.00
C PRO A 160 2.53 10.12 -3.66
N LEU A 161 3.47 11.00 -3.99
CA LEU A 161 3.38 12.42 -3.63
C LEU A 161 2.14 13.03 -4.31
N GLY A 162 1.32 13.72 -3.54
CA GLY A 162 0.03 14.25 -3.97
C GLY A 162 -1.18 13.48 -3.42
N ILE A 163 -1.02 12.23 -2.97
CA ILE A 163 -2.07 11.51 -2.23
C ILE A 163 -1.95 11.88 -0.75
N LYS A 164 -3.02 12.46 -0.18
CA LYS A 164 -3.12 12.77 1.25
C LYS A 164 -3.91 11.68 1.97
N VAL A 165 -3.29 11.05 2.98
CA VAL A 165 -3.91 10.00 3.79
C VAL A 165 -3.94 10.46 5.24
N GLU A 166 -5.13 10.80 5.73
CA GLU A 166 -5.32 11.22 7.14
C GLU A 166 -5.04 10.04 8.07
N ASN A 167 -4.10 10.22 9.00
CA ASN A 167 -3.74 9.21 9.98
C ASN A 167 -2.96 9.80 11.17
N GLU A 168 -3.16 9.26 12.36
CA GLU A 168 -2.38 9.64 13.55
C GLU A 168 -0.92 9.15 13.49
N LYS A 169 -0.60 8.20 12.61
CA LYS A 169 0.76 7.67 12.42
C LYS A 169 1.28 8.00 11.02
N TYR A 170 2.60 8.12 10.89
CA TYR A 170 3.24 8.33 9.60
C TYR A 170 3.16 7.12 8.66
N ILE A 171 2.90 5.92 9.21
CA ILE A 171 2.91 4.64 8.50
C ILE A 171 1.51 4.03 8.53
N VAL A 172 1.03 3.59 7.36
CA VAL A 172 -0.24 2.87 7.19
C VAL A 172 -0.07 1.54 6.48
N PHE A 173 -1.07 0.67 6.59
CA PHE A 173 -1.11 -0.61 5.85
C PHE A 173 -1.56 -0.48 4.40
N GLY A 174 -2.06 0.69 4.01
CA GLY A 174 -2.57 0.94 2.67
C GLY A 174 -3.00 2.39 2.48
N TYR A 175 -3.23 2.75 1.24
CA TYR A 175 -3.73 4.05 0.81
C TYR A 175 -4.66 3.87 -0.39
N ALA A 176 -5.50 4.86 -0.62
CA ALA A 176 -6.30 5.01 -1.83
C ALA A 176 -6.40 6.49 -2.15
N GLU A 177 -6.53 6.86 -3.41
CA GLU A 177 -6.84 8.24 -3.75
C GLU A 177 -8.27 8.60 -3.30
N LYS A 178 -8.46 9.82 -2.81
CA LYS A 178 -9.79 10.40 -2.59
C LYS A 178 -10.05 11.37 -3.74
N ASN A 179 -11.03 11.08 -4.61
CA ASN A 179 -11.47 11.80 -5.83
C ASN A 179 -11.21 13.33 -5.88
N LYS A 180 -9.96 13.75 -6.06
CA LYS A 180 -9.56 15.16 -6.22
C LYS A 180 -8.43 15.28 -7.23
N PHE A 181 -8.79 15.23 -8.52
CA PHE A 181 -7.93 15.44 -9.70
C PHE A 181 -6.95 16.63 -9.57
N THR A 182 -7.29 17.63 -8.76
CA THR A 182 -6.60 18.93 -8.61
C THR A 182 -5.14 18.84 -8.16
N TYR A 183 -4.72 17.80 -7.42
CA TYR A 183 -3.34 17.73 -6.91
C TYR A 183 -2.33 17.15 -7.91
N SER A 184 -2.77 16.39 -8.91
CA SER A 184 -1.89 15.59 -9.78
C SER A 184 -1.05 16.46 -10.70
N HIS A 185 -1.68 17.45 -11.32
CA HIS A 185 -1.03 18.34 -12.24
C HIS A 185 0.01 19.23 -11.52
N LYS A 186 -0.26 19.61 -10.27
CA LYS A 186 0.70 20.34 -9.42
C LYS A 186 1.93 19.48 -9.12
N MET A 187 1.75 18.18 -8.83
CA MET A 187 2.86 17.24 -8.63
C MET A 187 3.74 17.09 -9.89
N PHE A 188 3.14 17.10 -11.08
CA PHE A 188 3.91 17.09 -12.33
C PHE A 188 4.80 18.34 -12.47
N GLN A 189 4.32 19.53 -12.10
CA GLN A 189 5.15 20.74 -12.11
C GLN A 189 6.29 20.67 -11.10
N ILE A 190 6.06 20.11 -9.90
CA ILE A 190 7.14 19.87 -8.92
C ILE A 190 8.21 18.96 -9.52
N TRP A 191 7.81 17.83 -10.08
CA TRP A 191 8.75 16.89 -10.73
C TRP A 191 9.52 17.57 -11.86
N ARG A 192 8.85 18.39 -12.68
CA ARG A 192 9.47 19.15 -13.77
C ARG A 192 10.52 20.13 -13.24
N ILE A 193 10.22 20.89 -12.20
CA ILE A 193 11.17 21.82 -11.56
C ILE A 193 12.37 21.02 -11.03
N ALA A 194 12.13 19.95 -10.28
CA ALA A 194 13.20 19.11 -9.73
C ALA A 194 14.08 18.46 -10.82
N SER A 195 13.49 18.11 -11.96
CA SER A 195 14.19 17.43 -13.05
C SER A 195 14.92 18.37 -14.00
N LYS A 196 14.37 19.57 -14.26
CA LYS A 196 14.90 20.49 -15.29
C LYS A 196 15.79 21.60 -14.74
N THR A 197 15.68 21.95 -13.46
CA THR A 197 16.55 22.97 -12.87
C THR A 197 18.00 22.49 -12.83
N LYS A 198 18.94 23.36 -13.20
CA LYS A 198 20.37 23.02 -13.26
C LYS A 198 21.12 23.45 -12.02
N GLY A 199 20.72 24.56 -11.38
CA GLY A 199 21.33 25.01 -10.14
C GLY A 199 21.18 23.96 -9.04
N SER A 200 22.28 23.59 -8.40
CA SER A 200 22.28 22.67 -7.24
C SER A 200 21.42 23.22 -6.10
N ASN A 201 21.38 24.55 -5.95
CA ASN A 201 20.72 25.25 -4.85
C ASN A 201 19.36 25.86 -5.25
N CYS A 202 18.88 25.64 -6.48
CA CYS A 202 17.63 26.28 -6.95
C CYS A 202 16.43 25.97 -6.05
N ILE A 203 16.26 24.70 -5.65
CA ILE A 203 15.15 24.27 -4.80
C ILE A 203 15.30 24.82 -3.38
N GLU A 204 16.53 24.93 -2.88
CA GLU A 204 16.82 25.50 -1.56
C GLU A 204 16.54 27.00 -1.52
N ASN A 205 16.99 27.74 -2.54
CA ASN A 205 16.67 29.16 -2.68
C ASN A 205 15.16 29.39 -2.84
N LEU A 206 14.46 28.51 -3.55
CA LEU A 206 13.00 28.55 -3.65
C LEU A 206 12.32 28.34 -2.29
N LEU A 207 12.72 27.30 -1.53
CA LEU A 207 12.21 27.01 -0.19
C LEU A 207 12.41 28.18 0.78
N ASN A 208 13.56 28.86 0.68
CA ASN A 208 13.93 29.99 1.54
C ASN A 208 13.40 31.34 1.02
N ASN A 209 12.64 31.35 -0.07
CA ASN A 209 12.12 32.56 -0.72
C ASN A 209 13.23 33.54 -1.22
N ASN A 210 14.43 33.03 -1.48
CA ASN A 210 15.57 33.77 -2.05
C ASN A 210 15.51 33.81 -3.58
N LEU A 211 14.40 34.30 -4.14
CA LEU A 211 14.13 34.23 -5.58
C LEU A 211 15.18 34.96 -6.44
N ASN A 212 15.83 35.99 -5.89
CA ASN A 212 16.88 36.75 -6.58
C ASN A 212 18.16 35.94 -6.83
N GLU A 213 18.39 34.90 -6.03
CA GLU A 213 19.58 34.04 -6.12
C GLU A 213 19.37 32.86 -7.09
N ILE A 214 18.18 32.73 -7.68
CA ILE A 214 17.87 31.72 -8.68
C ILE A 214 18.35 32.21 -10.05
N SER A 215 19.01 31.33 -10.82
CA SER A 215 19.46 31.67 -12.18
C SER A 215 18.28 32.01 -13.09
N GLU A 216 18.46 32.90 -14.06
CA GLU A 216 17.38 33.27 -15.01
C GLU A 216 16.83 32.06 -15.79
N ALA A 217 17.69 31.09 -16.09
CA ALA A 217 17.27 29.84 -16.75
C ALA A 217 16.35 29.00 -15.85
N ASP A 218 16.65 28.91 -14.55
CA ASP A 218 15.83 28.16 -13.59
C ASP A 218 14.54 28.93 -13.22
N LYS A 219 14.61 30.27 -13.13
CA LYS A 219 13.42 31.13 -12.94
C LYS A 219 12.39 30.91 -14.03
N LYS A 220 12.80 30.84 -15.29
CA LYS A 220 11.89 30.55 -16.40
C LYS A 220 11.12 29.23 -16.21
N ILE A 221 11.78 28.20 -15.68
CA ILE A 221 11.14 26.91 -15.40
C ILE A 221 10.10 27.05 -14.28
N ILE A 222 10.42 27.83 -13.25
CA ILE A 222 9.51 28.12 -12.12
C ILE A 222 8.31 28.94 -12.59
N ASP A 223 8.52 29.99 -13.39
CA ASP A 223 7.46 30.85 -13.91
C ASP A 223 6.48 30.08 -14.81
N GLU A 224 6.98 29.09 -15.57
CA GLU A 224 6.13 28.21 -16.39
C GLU A 224 5.16 27.37 -15.54
N ALA A 225 5.51 27.08 -14.28
CA ALA A 225 4.67 26.36 -13.34
C ALA A 225 3.60 27.24 -12.66
N ILE A 226 3.66 28.57 -12.82
CA ILE A 226 2.75 29.54 -12.20
C ILE A 226 1.76 30.11 -13.24
N GLY A 227 0.50 30.27 -12.86
CA GLY A 227 -0.53 30.89 -13.70
C GLY A 227 -1.95 30.48 -13.36
N THR A 228 -2.89 30.82 -14.25
CA THR A 228 -4.35 30.70 -14.03
C THR A 228 -4.96 29.38 -14.51
N GLY A 229 -4.16 28.39 -14.91
CA GLY A 229 -4.65 27.10 -15.38
C GLY A 229 -4.69 26.05 -14.28
N ASP A 230 -5.62 25.10 -14.35
CA ASP A 230 -5.81 24.02 -13.34
C ASP A 230 -4.55 23.17 -13.10
N SER A 231 -3.61 23.18 -14.04
CA SER A 231 -2.35 22.45 -13.97
C SER A 231 -1.17 23.24 -13.39
N LYS A 232 -1.42 24.46 -12.91
CA LYS A 232 -0.41 25.39 -12.43
C LYS A 232 -0.66 25.76 -10.97
N PHE A 233 0.38 26.30 -10.35
CA PHE A 233 0.26 27.00 -9.09
C PHE A 233 -0.30 28.40 -9.35
N GLU A 234 -1.21 28.86 -8.50
CA GLU A 234 -1.82 30.17 -8.62
C GLU A 234 -0.76 31.28 -8.50
N ASN A 235 0.24 31.05 -7.64
CA ASN A 235 1.32 31.99 -7.38
C ASN A 235 2.54 31.27 -6.77
N ILE A 236 3.65 32.01 -6.67
CA ILE A 236 4.90 31.53 -6.10
C ILE A 236 4.76 31.07 -4.64
N LYS A 237 3.90 31.72 -3.86
CA LYS A 237 3.69 31.39 -2.44
C LYS A 237 3.07 30.00 -2.30
N GLU A 238 2.07 29.67 -3.13
CA GLU A 238 1.48 28.33 -3.17
C GLU A 238 2.52 27.27 -3.54
N LEU A 239 3.36 27.55 -4.55
CA LEU A 239 4.45 26.66 -4.95
C LEU A 239 5.43 26.41 -3.79
N ILE A 240 5.83 27.46 -3.08
CA ILE A 240 6.74 27.36 -1.92
C ILE A 240 6.11 26.52 -0.81
N ILE A 241 4.83 26.74 -0.48
CA ILE A 241 4.11 25.93 0.52
C ILE A 241 4.12 24.45 0.13
N CYS A 242 3.87 24.15 -1.15
CA CYS A 242 3.92 22.77 -1.63
C CYS A 242 5.32 22.16 -1.50
N PHE A 243 6.37 22.89 -1.86
CA PHE A 243 7.75 22.43 -1.64
C PHE A 243 8.08 22.24 -0.16
N GLN A 244 7.55 23.08 0.74
CA GLN A 244 7.73 22.93 2.19
C GLN A 244 7.02 21.69 2.73
N GLU A 245 5.79 21.40 2.30
CA GLU A 245 5.09 20.15 2.63
C GLU A 245 5.92 18.93 2.20
N LEU A 246 6.43 18.93 0.96
CA LEU A 246 7.26 17.85 0.44
C LEU A 246 8.63 17.75 1.15
N LYS A 247 9.19 18.89 1.56
CA LYS A 247 10.44 18.95 2.34
C LYS A 247 10.24 18.31 3.71
N HIS A 248 9.10 18.54 4.36
CA HIS A 248 8.77 17.88 5.61
C HIS A 248 8.64 16.35 5.44
N ILE A 249 7.97 15.88 4.37
CA ILE A 249 7.90 14.44 4.05
C ILE A 249 9.32 13.87 3.87
N TYR A 250 10.19 14.58 3.15
CA TYR A 250 11.58 14.19 2.97
C TYR A 250 12.34 14.13 4.30
N GLU A 251 12.15 15.08 5.21
CA GLU A 251 12.79 15.09 6.53
C GLU A 251 12.33 13.92 7.42
N VAL A 252 11.08 13.48 7.30
CA VAL A 252 10.64 12.24 7.97
C VAL A 252 11.23 11.03 7.25
N TYR A 253 11.28 11.04 5.91
CA TYR A 253 11.93 9.97 5.13
C TYR A 253 13.41 9.82 5.52
N THR A 254 14.16 10.91 5.71
CA THR A 254 15.56 10.86 6.17
C THR A 254 15.75 10.29 7.57
N GLN A 255 14.68 10.08 8.34
CA GLN A 255 14.74 9.42 9.66
C GLN A 255 14.49 7.91 9.61
N ILE A 256 14.07 7.36 8.47
CA ILE A 256 13.94 5.91 8.28
C ILE A 256 15.31 5.24 8.46
N HIS A 257 15.43 4.31 9.39
CA HIS A 257 16.70 3.64 9.69
C HIS A 257 16.86 2.29 8.97
N TYR A 258 15.75 1.65 8.64
CA TYR A 258 15.72 0.38 7.90
C TYR A 258 14.75 0.50 6.73
N ASP A 259 15.08 -0.03 5.55
CA ASP A 259 14.17 0.03 4.38
C ASP A 259 13.21 -1.16 4.32
N TRP A 260 13.58 -2.26 4.97
CA TRP A 260 12.80 -3.48 5.01
C TRP A 260 12.97 -4.25 6.31
N LEU A 261 11.98 -5.09 6.62
CA LEU A 261 11.97 -6.04 7.71
C LEU A 261 11.70 -7.45 7.16
N ILE A 262 12.24 -8.48 7.80
CA ILE A 262 11.74 -9.85 7.66
C ILE A 262 10.92 -10.16 8.89
N LEU A 263 9.66 -10.53 8.68
CA LEU A 263 8.77 -10.99 9.72
C LEU A 263 8.80 -12.52 9.78
N GLY A 264 9.07 -13.07 10.96
CA GLY A 264 8.89 -14.48 11.26
C GLY A 264 7.48 -14.74 11.78
N TRP A 265 6.93 -15.92 11.49
CA TRP A 265 5.63 -16.35 12.00
C TRP A 265 5.79 -17.18 13.28
N ASN A 266 5.10 -16.79 14.34
CA ASN A 266 4.99 -17.61 15.55
C ASN A 266 3.64 -18.34 15.55
N ARG A 267 3.69 -19.64 15.26
CA ARG A 267 2.49 -20.50 15.19
C ARG A 267 1.73 -20.60 16.50
N ASP A 268 2.45 -20.64 17.63
CA ASP A 268 1.85 -20.80 18.96
C ASP A 268 1.09 -19.55 19.39
N LYS A 269 1.58 -18.38 18.98
CA LYS A 269 0.95 -17.09 19.27
C LYS A 269 -0.03 -16.63 18.19
N GLY A 270 0.00 -17.24 17.00
CA GLY A 270 -0.77 -16.75 15.85
C GLY A 270 -0.36 -15.33 15.45
N ALA A 271 0.92 -14.98 15.61
CA ALA A 271 1.40 -13.60 15.45
C ALA A 271 2.77 -13.55 14.79
N PHE A 272 3.06 -12.44 14.09
CA PHE A 272 4.38 -12.16 13.57
C PHE A 272 5.32 -11.60 14.64
N TYR A 273 6.62 -11.73 14.39
CA TYR A 273 7.68 -11.03 15.10
C TYR A 273 8.71 -10.50 14.10
N ILE A 274 9.40 -9.42 14.46
CA ILE A 274 10.50 -8.90 13.64
C ILE A 274 11.69 -9.84 13.79
N LYS A 275 12.03 -10.56 12.71
CA LYS A 275 13.16 -11.50 12.67
C LYS A 275 14.45 -10.80 12.25
N GLU A 276 14.38 -9.94 11.25
CA GLU A 276 15.55 -9.25 10.68
C GLU A 276 15.18 -7.83 10.26
N LYS A 277 16.16 -6.91 10.36
CA LYS A 277 16.04 -5.53 9.89
C LYS A 277 17.09 -5.25 8.81
N GLY A 278 16.62 -4.74 7.69
CA GLY A 278 17.44 -4.48 6.51
C GLY A 278 18.11 -3.12 6.56
N LYS A 279 19.38 -3.05 6.14
CA LYS A 279 20.10 -1.78 6.03
C LYS A 279 19.36 -0.80 5.11
N ARG A 280 19.39 0.46 5.51
CA ARG A 280 18.95 1.57 4.68
C ARG A 280 19.85 1.75 3.46
N MET A 281 19.25 2.01 2.31
CA MET A 281 19.94 2.52 1.13
C MET A 281 20.33 3.99 1.32
N LYS A 282 21.25 4.46 0.49
CA LYS A 282 21.80 5.82 0.54
C LYS A 282 20.67 6.86 0.53
N ILE A 283 20.79 7.85 1.40
CA ILE A 283 19.85 8.97 1.47
C ILE A 283 20.06 9.84 0.23
N ASP A 284 19.03 9.91 -0.61
CA ASP A 284 18.96 10.82 -1.75
C ASP A 284 18.90 12.28 -1.27
N SER A 285 19.42 13.22 -2.06
CA SER A 285 19.19 14.65 -1.81
C SER A 285 17.69 14.96 -1.90
N PHE A 286 17.21 16.08 -1.36
CA PHE A 286 15.79 16.44 -1.50
C PHE A 286 15.37 16.54 -2.98
N LYS A 287 16.25 17.03 -3.85
CA LYS A 287 16.03 17.06 -5.29
C LYS A 287 15.88 15.67 -5.89
N ASP A 288 16.73 14.72 -5.50
CA ASP A 288 16.69 13.35 -6.00
C ASP A 288 15.46 12.61 -5.46
N PHE A 289 15.09 12.84 -4.20
CA PHE A 289 13.84 12.35 -3.62
C PHE A 289 12.62 12.78 -4.47
N LEU A 290 12.53 14.04 -4.86
CA LEU A 290 11.44 14.54 -5.72
C LEU A 290 11.47 13.95 -7.14
N LYS A 291 12.63 13.54 -7.64
CA LYS A 291 12.75 12.95 -8.99
C LYS A 291 12.41 11.47 -9.01
N ASN A 292 12.78 10.76 -7.94
CA ASN A 292 12.72 9.30 -7.86
C ASN A 292 11.46 8.79 -7.16
N THR A 293 10.80 9.62 -6.35
CA THR A 293 9.55 9.24 -5.68
C THR A 293 8.39 9.29 -6.67
N GLU A 294 7.53 8.29 -6.60
CA GLU A 294 6.32 8.21 -7.42
C GLU A 294 5.42 9.43 -7.14
N MET A 295 5.02 10.11 -8.21
CA MET A 295 4.11 11.25 -8.17
C MET A 295 2.72 10.75 -8.55
N TRP A 296 1.71 11.20 -7.82
CA TRP A 296 0.34 10.92 -8.17
C TRP A 296 -0.03 11.59 -9.51
N ARG A 297 -0.67 10.80 -10.37
CA ARG A 297 -1.20 11.23 -11.67
C ARG A 297 -2.51 10.50 -11.91
N PRO A 298 -3.54 11.14 -12.48
CA PRO A 298 -4.78 10.46 -12.80
C PRO A 298 -4.48 9.34 -13.78
N ILE A 299 -5.05 8.18 -13.52
CA ILE A 299 -5.05 7.04 -14.43
C ILE A 299 -6.50 6.95 -14.90
N CYS A 300 -6.76 7.69 -15.98
CA CYS A 300 -8.03 7.86 -16.67
C CYS A 300 -9.05 8.80 -16.02
#